data_AF-A0A2E0SKU7-F1
#
_entry.id   AF-A0A2E0SKU7-F1
#
_cell.length_a   1.000
_cell.length_b   1.000
_cell.length_c   1.000
_cell.angle_alpha   90.00
_cell.angle_beta   90.00
_cell.angle_gamma   90.00
#
_symmetry.space_group_name_H-M   'P 1'
#
loop_
_entity.id
_entity.type
_entity.pdbx_description
1 polymer ?
#
loop_
_entity_poly.entity_id
_entity_poly.type
_entity_poly.pdbx_seq_one_letter_code
_entity_poly.pdbx_strand_id
1 'polypeptide(L)'
;MLRSVIPLMMGCLIACSGAQDANAQSVEPRYTPPALSANQLSAARPAPTTARATSPGTLQYTPRGVNPGQRIPPGNASLISNAAPGLDNGFGHSLPKAMPPNQTSATFFNGGPVHTDSAPITAPNPRHAPLTPVVPPAPVHPGLIVPTQALAPYPVATSTDEKEKHSTELTEGTFTEYKAHMPRHDENARPTTFDSRVFVDDPNYSSVPFMPNLDQSPYTGKYLVPTQRPWLEFGRGLYRYGPIPESSTLFGETNLMAPSFLLYGDYRAGAGYIKNGNDQAVVAHRLNLDFDLKLTDTERFHAFWGPLDRNVNFSRVQFEDTEFEYIDEFDYNFDTFFFEGDIGSMYGGLVGEDAPFDMPIAIGFLPLLYQNGIWMEDAFLGAAVTIPAQNNRYLDWVNYDVTFFAGFNDISSPAFVGSGDGQTHLYGATAMIDAYNGYIEAGYAFLDDRTGRGLSYHNMALGYSRRIQDIVSTAVRVIVNTGQDPINGVNTADGQMLLWENAFITSQPLTFVPYLNFFVGFDRTQSVARAAGTGGILRNTGINFETDGLTGYPTLDATGANTYGGAVGVNWLGKD
;
A
#
# COMPACT_ATOMS: atom_id res chain seq x y z
N MET A 1 -9.78 -27.41 -22.95
CA MET A 1 -9.28 -26.73 -24.17
C MET A 1 -8.26 -25.62 -23.89
N LEU A 2 -8.13 -25.10 -22.66
CA LEU A 2 -7.12 -24.06 -22.31
C LEU A 2 -5.68 -24.57 -22.08
N ARG A 3 -5.44 -25.89 -22.01
CA ARG A 3 -4.09 -26.46 -21.73
C ARG A 3 -3.07 -26.32 -22.86
N SER A 4 -3.49 -25.88 -24.06
CA SER A 4 -2.66 -25.88 -25.27
C SER A 4 -2.23 -24.49 -25.75
N VAL A 5 -2.77 -23.41 -25.17
CA VAL A 5 -2.60 -22.03 -25.68
C VAL A 5 -1.44 -21.29 -24.99
N ILE A 6 -1.07 -21.71 -23.78
CA ILE A 6 -0.05 -21.07 -22.93
C ILE A 6 1.37 -21.14 -23.56
N PRO A 7 1.83 -22.27 -24.14
CA PRO A 7 3.15 -22.31 -24.78
C PRO A 7 3.22 -21.53 -26.10
N LEU A 8 2.08 -21.31 -26.75
CA LEU A 8 2.01 -20.71 -28.09
C LEU A 8 2.07 -19.17 -28.04
N MET A 9 1.48 -18.55 -27.00
CA MET A 9 1.57 -17.10 -26.81
C MET A 9 2.95 -16.64 -26.35
N MET A 10 3.61 -17.42 -25.49
CA MET A 10 4.97 -17.12 -25.01
C MET A 10 6.00 -17.24 -26.15
N GLY A 11 5.78 -18.14 -27.12
CA GLY A 11 6.60 -18.25 -28.34
C GLY A 11 6.40 -17.11 -29.35
N CYS A 12 5.19 -16.53 -29.47
CA CYS A 12 4.94 -15.40 -30.37
C CYS A 12 5.50 -14.07 -29.85
N LEU A 13 5.55 -13.87 -28.52
CA LEU A 13 6.14 -12.67 -27.91
C LEU A 13 7.66 -12.61 -28.06
N ILE A 14 8.35 -13.75 -28.13
CA ILE A 14 9.80 -13.81 -28.39
C ILE A 14 10.13 -13.57 -29.87
N ALA A 15 9.21 -13.88 -30.80
CA ALA A 15 9.43 -13.69 -32.23
C ALA A 15 9.20 -12.25 -32.73
N CYS A 16 8.56 -11.38 -31.93
CA CYS A 16 8.28 -9.99 -32.34
C CYS A 16 9.35 -8.98 -31.87
N SER A 17 10.34 -9.40 -31.06
CA SER A 17 11.44 -8.56 -30.62
C SER A 17 12.75 -8.92 -31.35
N GLY A 18 13.00 -8.29 -32.49
CA GLY A 18 14.35 -8.09 -33.01
C GLY A 18 14.82 -9.02 -34.13
N ALA A 19 14.53 -8.63 -35.37
CA ALA A 19 15.37 -8.96 -36.52
C ALA A 19 16.15 -7.70 -36.93
N GLN A 20 17.36 -7.53 -36.41
CA GLN A 20 18.40 -6.71 -37.03
C GLN A 20 19.74 -7.43 -36.90
N ASP A 21 20.40 -7.58 -38.05
CA ASP A 21 21.65 -8.28 -38.27
C ASP A 21 22.79 -7.84 -37.34
N ALA A 22 23.48 -8.80 -36.71
CA ALA A 22 24.86 -8.63 -36.29
C ALA A 22 25.59 -9.98 -36.20
N ASN A 23 26.51 -10.15 -37.13
CA ASN A 23 27.48 -11.22 -37.24
C ASN A 23 28.58 -11.01 -36.17
N ALA A 24 28.74 -11.89 -35.18
CA ALA A 24 29.90 -11.87 -34.29
C ALA A 24 30.20 -13.23 -33.63
N GLN A 25 31.48 -13.59 -33.69
CA GLN A 25 32.09 -14.86 -33.32
C GLN A 25 32.11 -15.12 -31.81
N SER A 26 31.97 -16.39 -31.43
CA SER A 26 32.10 -16.93 -30.08
C SER A 26 33.55 -16.90 -29.56
N VAL A 27 33.78 -16.31 -28.39
CA VAL A 27 34.99 -16.49 -27.59
C VAL A 27 34.59 -16.70 -26.12
N GLU A 28 34.85 -17.90 -25.59
CA GLU A 28 34.78 -18.18 -24.15
C GLU A 28 35.98 -17.56 -23.40
N PRO A 29 35.81 -17.07 -22.16
CA PRO A 29 36.93 -16.89 -21.24
C PRO A 29 36.83 -17.82 -20.02
N ARG A 30 37.86 -18.67 -19.86
CA ARG A 30 38.23 -19.29 -18.58
C ARG A 30 38.94 -18.25 -17.72
N TYR A 31 38.54 -18.11 -16.45
CA TYR A 31 39.36 -17.48 -15.43
C TYR A 31 39.33 -18.29 -14.13
N THR A 32 40.53 -18.55 -13.60
CA THR A 32 40.78 -19.23 -12.33
C THR A 32 41.30 -18.19 -11.33
N PRO A 33 40.72 -18.05 -10.12
CA PRO A 33 41.14 -17.04 -9.16
C PRO A 33 42.44 -17.43 -8.42
N PRO A 34 43.29 -16.47 -8.01
CA PRO A 34 44.48 -16.75 -7.19
C PRO A 34 44.14 -16.78 -5.69
N ALA A 35 44.76 -17.72 -4.98
CA ALA A 35 44.74 -17.81 -3.51
C ALA A 35 45.69 -16.77 -2.88
N LEU A 36 45.24 -16.07 -1.83
CA LEU A 36 46.07 -15.21 -1.00
C LEU A 36 46.10 -15.71 0.45
N SER A 37 47.32 -15.74 1.00
CA SER A 37 47.72 -16.35 2.26
C SER A 37 47.71 -15.38 3.44
N ALA A 38 47.57 -15.94 4.65
CA ALA A 38 47.21 -15.28 5.90
C ALA A 38 48.33 -14.49 6.63
N ASN A 39 49.25 -13.80 5.93
CA ASN A 39 50.42 -13.18 6.58
C ASN A 39 50.71 -11.72 6.17
N GLN A 40 49.70 -10.84 6.13
CA GLN A 40 49.92 -9.37 6.04
C GLN A 40 48.92 -8.55 6.87
N LEU A 41 48.75 -8.89 8.15
CA LEU A 41 48.03 -8.09 9.15
C LEU A 41 48.96 -7.78 10.33
N SER A 42 49.91 -6.86 10.13
CA SER A 42 50.76 -6.31 11.21
C SER A 42 51.73 -5.26 10.63
N ALA A 43 51.29 -4.00 10.53
CA ALA A 43 52.14 -2.80 10.70
C ALA A 43 51.44 -1.56 10.13
N ALA A 44 50.79 -0.76 10.99
CA ALA A 44 50.71 0.70 10.87
C ALA A 44 49.90 1.26 12.05
N ARG A 45 50.59 1.64 13.13
CA ARG A 45 50.05 2.44 14.23
C ARG A 45 50.73 3.82 14.16
N PRO A 46 50.03 4.95 14.01
CA PRO A 46 50.66 6.25 14.18
C PRO A 46 50.68 6.69 15.66
N ALA A 47 51.81 7.23 16.10
CA ALA A 47 52.07 7.82 17.41
C ALA A 47 51.44 9.24 17.55
N PRO A 48 51.25 9.75 18.79
CA PRO A 48 50.52 10.99 19.03
C PRO A 48 51.40 12.23 18.86
N THR A 49 50.96 13.19 18.05
CA THR A 49 51.58 14.51 17.90
C THR A 49 50.81 15.57 18.70
N THR A 50 51.53 16.23 19.61
CA THR A 50 51.15 17.45 20.29
C THR A 50 51.28 18.65 19.34
N ALA A 51 50.16 19.33 19.04
CA ALA A 51 50.18 20.62 18.36
C ALA A 51 49.15 21.58 18.97
N ARG A 52 49.62 22.80 19.21
CA ARG A 52 49.05 23.90 19.98
C ARG A 52 47.94 24.59 19.17
N ALA A 53 46.76 24.78 19.78
CA ALA A 53 45.62 25.44 19.15
C ALA A 53 45.87 26.94 18.94
N THR A 54 45.65 27.42 17.71
CA THR A 54 45.46 28.83 17.37
C THR A 54 44.07 28.98 16.73
N SER A 55 43.19 29.73 17.39
CA SER A 55 41.81 29.99 16.99
C SER A 55 41.73 30.90 15.76
N PRO A 56 40.90 30.61 14.74
CA PRO A 56 40.50 31.59 13.74
C PRO A 56 39.39 32.51 14.27
N GLY A 57 39.52 33.80 13.98
CA GLY A 57 38.78 34.90 14.57
C GLY A 57 37.29 34.99 14.23
N THR A 58 36.55 35.45 15.23
CA THR A 58 35.15 35.85 15.19
C THR A 58 34.98 37.11 14.34
N LEU A 59 34.23 37.03 13.24
CA LEU A 59 33.71 38.21 12.54
C LEU A 59 32.62 38.85 13.41
N GLN A 60 32.93 39.99 14.02
CA GLN A 60 31.96 40.83 14.74
C GLN A 60 31.12 41.64 13.74
N TYR A 61 29.80 41.49 13.83
CA TYR A 61 28.83 42.33 13.13
C TYR A 61 28.55 43.58 13.98
N THR A 62 28.81 44.77 13.43
CA THR A 62 28.59 46.06 14.10
C THR A 62 27.19 46.58 13.78
N PRO A 63 26.27 46.74 14.75
CA PRO A 63 24.98 47.38 14.49
C PRO A 63 25.14 48.90 14.34
N ARG A 64 24.61 49.46 13.25
CA ARG A 64 24.47 50.92 13.08
C ARG A 64 23.46 51.46 14.11
N GLY A 65 23.86 52.51 14.82
CA GLY A 65 23.11 53.14 15.89
C GLY A 65 21.83 53.85 15.44
N VAL A 66 20.82 53.80 16.33
CA VAL A 66 19.61 54.63 16.28
C VAL A 66 19.61 55.53 17.51
N ASN A 67 19.54 56.84 17.29
CA ASN A 67 19.50 57.87 18.32
C ASN A 67 18.20 57.80 19.14
N PRO A 68 18.26 57.94 20.48
CA PRO A 68 17.07 58.04 21.31
C PRO A 68 16.63 59.51 21.42
N GLY A 69 15.40 59.81 21.00
CA GLY A 69 14.72 61.03 21.39
C GLY A 69 13.96 61.73 20.28
N GLN A 70 12.73 61.27 20.00
CA GLN A 70 11.61 62.15 19.66
C GLN A 70 10.28 61.40 19.84
N ARG A 71 9.43 61.91 20.74
CA ARG A 71 8.05 61.47 20.99
C ARG A 71 7.10 62.19 20.03
N ILE A 72 6.14 61.46 19.45
CA ILE A 72 4.90 61.97 18.81
C ILE A 72 3.72 61.03 19.21
N PRO A 73 2.47 61.53 19.41
CA PRO A 73 1.42 60.93 20.28
C PRO A 73 0.50 59.88 19.62
N PRO A 74 -0.42 59.24 20.39
CA PRO A 74 -1.21 58.09 19.94
C PRO A 74 -2.48 58.50 19.18
N GLY A 75 -2.80 57.75 18.12
CA GLY A 75 -4.05 57.88 17.35
C GLY A 75 -4.65 56.50 17.10
N ASN A 76 -5.90 56.34 17.54
CA ASN A 76 -6.74 55.15 17.48
C ASN A 76 -6.94 54.60 16.05
N ALA A 77 -6.91 53.27 15.90
CA ALA A 77 -7.57 52.58 14.80
C ALA A 77 -8.32 51.35 15.33
N SER A 78 -9.61 51.37 15.07
CA SER A 78 -10.70 50.53 15.52
C SER A 78 -10.76 49.16 14.85
N LEU A 79 -11.21 48.18 15.64
CA LEU A 79 -11.76 46.89 15.23
C LEU A 79 -12.91 47.08 14.24
N ILE A 80 -12.88 46.37 13.12
CA ILE A 80 -14.02 46.20 12.22
C ILE A 80 -14.59 44.80 12.44
N SER A 81 -15.83 44.77 12.92
CA SER A 81 -16.76 43.65 12.89
C SER A 81 -17.36 43.47 11.50
N ASN A 82 -17.86 42.27 11.20
CA ASN A 82 -19.13 41.95 10.51
C ASN A 82 -19.08 40.49 10.02
N ALA A 83 -20.13 39.69 9.94
CA ALA A 83 -21.47 39.64 10.52
C ALA A 83 -22.04 38.28 10.07
N ALA A 84 -22.76 37.58 10.94
CA ALA A 84 -23.49 36.35 10.60
C ALA A 84 -24.80 36.68 9.86
N PRO A 85 -25.31 35.81 8.96
CA PRO A 85 -26.70 35.89 8.52
C PRO A 85 -27.61 35.15 9.52
N GLY A 86 -28.64 35.86 9.99
CA GLY A 86 -29.69 35.33 10.85
C GLY A 86 -30.67 34.44 10.08
N LEU A 87 -31.13 33.39 10.76
CA LEU A 87 -32.28 32.57 10.39
C LEU A 87 -33.49 33.06 11.18
N ASP A 88 -34.52 33.48 10.44
CA ASP A 88 -35.84 33.81 10.94
C ASP A 88 -36.57 32.56 11.44
N ASN A 89 -37.18 32.68 12.62
CA ASN A 89 -38.09 31.70 13.21
C ASN A 89 -39.52 31.98 12.74
N GLY A 90 -40.26 30.92 12.38
CA GLY A 90 -41.70 30.98 12.16
C GLY A 90 -42.39 29.64 12.35
N PHE A 91 -43.19 29.55 13.43
CA PHE A 91 -44.21 28.53 13.74
C PHE A 91 -43.68 27.12 14.10
N GLY A 92 -43.94 26.50 15.26
CA GLY A 92 -45.02 26.67 16.24
C GLY A 92 -45.85 25.39 16.30
N HIS A 93 -45.66 24.54 17.34
CA HIS A 93 -46.69 23.86 18.16
C HIS A 93 -46.27 22.51 18.78
N SER A 94 -46.33 22.51 20.12
CA SER A 94 -46.76 21.46 21.07
C SER A 94 -46.00 20.13 21.22
N LEU A 95 -45.23 20.06 22.31
CA LEU A 95 -45.01 18.86 23.14
C LEU A 95 -46.11 18.75 24.23
N PRO A 96 -46.43 17.53 24.70
CA PRO A 96 -46.73 17.25 26.11
C PRO A 96 -45.70 16.27 26.69
N LYS A 97 -44.90 16.62 27.70
CA LYS A 97 -45.15 16.62 29.17
C LYS A 97 -45.32 15.22 29.82
N ALA A 98 -44.17 14.69 30.28
CA ALA A 98 -43.82 14.27 31.66
C ALA A 98 -44.36 12.98 32.35
N MET A 99 -43.38 12.31 33.00
CA MET A 99 -43.32 11.51 34.25
C MET A 99 -43.57 9.97 34.23
N PRO A 100 -43.02 9.18 35.20
CA PRO A 100 -41.86 9.38 36.12
C PRO A 100 -40.90 8.16 36.21
N PRO A 101 -39.78 8.23 36.98
CA PRO A 101 -38.83 7.13 37.15
C PRO A 101 -39.16 6.21 38.33
N ASN A 102 -38.94 4.91 38.18
CA ASN A 102 -38.98 3.96 39.30
C ASN A 102 -37.59 3.78 39.90
N GLN A 103 -37.50 4.13 41.19
CA GLN A 103 -36.44 3.75 42.11
C GLN A 103 -36.68 2.31 42.58
N THR A 104 -35.62 1.52 42.64
CA THR A 104 -35.48 0.46 43.65
C THR A 104 -34.05 0.46 44.18
N SER A 105 -33.96 0.53 45.50
CA SER A 105 -32.77 0.67 46.31
C SER A 105 -32.27 -0.69 46.84
N ALA A 106 -31.10 -0.64 47.48
CA ALA A 106 -30.55 -1.54 48.51
C ALA A 106 -29.79 -2.78 47.98
N THR A 107 -28.61 -3.21 48.49
CA THR A 107 -27.81 -2.82 49.68
C THR A 107 -26.45 -3.57 49.65
N PHE A 108 -25.36 -2.83 49.86
CA PHE A 108 -24.31 -3.01 50.87
C PHE A 108 -23.88 -4.40 51.38
N PHE A 109 -22.58 -4.71 51.20
CA PHE A 109 -21.64 -5.38 52.13
C PHE A 109 -20.24 -4.86 51.74
N ASN A 110 -19.64 -3.85 52.37
CA ASN A 110 -18.94 -3.79 53.67
C ASN A 110 -17.94 -4.94 53.92
N GLY A 111 -16.66 -4.66 53.70
CA GLY A 111 -15.54 -5.57 53.96
C GLY A 111 -14.18 -4.96 53.60
N GLY A 112 -13.65 -4.10 54.48
CA GLY A 112 -12.22 -3.80 54.59
C GLY A 112 -11.88 -3.63 56.07
N PRO A 113 -10.60 -3.46 56.49
CA PRO A 113 -9.38 -3.41 55.68
C PRO A 113 -8.23 -4.31 56.23
N VAL A 114 -7.19 -4.52 55.42
CA VAL A 114 -5.84 -4.81 55.94
C VAL A 114 -4.86 -3.83 55.29
N HIS A 115 -4.30 -2.98 56.14
CA HIS A 115 -3.20 -2.06 55.86
C HIS A 115 -1.88 -2.82 55.70
N THR A 116 -1.10 -2.49 54.68
CA THR A 116 0.37 -2.57 54.76
C THR A 116 0.95 -1.28 54.19
N ASP A 117 1.63 -0.54 55.06
CA ASP A 117 2.36 0.68 54.77
C ASP A 117 3.54 0.43 53.83
N SER A 118 3.69 1.29 52.83
CA SER A 118 4.96 1.49 52.11
C SER A 118 4.99 2.92 51.57
N ALA A 119 5.83 3.75 52.17
CA ALA A 119 6.03 5.16 51.83
C ALA A 119 6.58 5.33 50.40
N PRO A 120 6.29 6.46 49.71
CA PRO A 120 6.94 6.78 48.44
C PRO A 120 8.35 7.30 48.67
N ILE A 121 9.33 6.63 48.05
CA ILE A 121 10.71 7.12 47.95
C ILE A 121 10.74 8.29 46.98
N THR A 122 11.01 9.49 47.51
CA THR A 122 11.36 10.70 46.77
C THR A 122 12.65 10.51 45.97
N ALA A 123 12.58 10.65 44.64
CA ALA A 123 13.75 10.73 43.77
C ALA A 123 14.31 12.17 43.72
N PRO A 124 15.65 12.35 43.73
CA PRO A 124 16.28 13.66 43.61
C PRO A 124 16.29 14.15 42.16
N ASN A 125 16.02 15.45 42.01
CA ASN A 125 16.03 16.22 40.78
C ASN A 125 17.47 16.55 40.33
N PRO A 126 17.96 16.15 39.13
CA PRO A 126 19.20 16.64 38.58
C PRO A 126 18.95 17.75 37.54
N ARG A 127 19.54 18.91 37.82
CA ARG A 127 19.63 20.07 36.94
C ARG A 127 20.42 19.75 35.66
N HIS A 128 20.06 20.48 34.60
CA HIS A 128 20.73 20.66 33.32
C HIS A 128 22.24 20.35 33.27
N ALA A 129 22.61 19.39 32.41
CA ALA A 129 23.92 19.31 31.76
C ALA A 129 23.72 19.46 30.24
N PRO A 130 24.52 20.28 29.53
CA PRO A 130 24.43 20.38 28.08
C PRO A 130 24.98 19.10 27.43
N LEU A 131 24.13 18.39 26.69
CA LEU A 131 24.53 17.24 25.87
C LEU A 131 25.12 17.74 24.55
N THR A 132 26.40 17.50 24.34
CA THR A 132 27.04 17.58 23.01
C THR A 132 26.55 16.38 22.18
N PRO A 133 26.06 16.57 20.94
CA PRO A 133 25.64 15.43 20.11
C PRO A 133 26.85 14.55 19.76
N VAL A 134 26.83 13.29 20.19
CA VAL A 134 27.74 12.26 19.69
C VAL A 134 27.07 11.64 18.47
N VAL A 135 27.62 11.86 17.29
CA VAL A 135 27.21 11.18 16.05
C VAL A 135 27.77 9.75 16.10
N PRO A 136 26.94 8.70 16.03
CA PRO A 136 27.45 7.33 15.94
C PRO A 136 28.12 7.10 14.56
N PRO A 137 29.19 6.30 14.48
CA PRO A 137 29.77 5.93 13.19
C PRO A 137 28.79 5.08 12.37
N ALA A 138 28.82 5.25 11.05
CA ALA A 138 27.98 4.52 10.11
C ALA A 138 28.21 2.98 10.21
N PRO A 139 27.17 2.15 10.00
CA PRO A 139 27.31 0.70 9.95
C PRO A 139 28.25 0.28 8.81
N VAL A 140 29.23 -0.57 9.12
CA VAL A 140 30.04 -1.26 8.11
C VAL A 140 29.27 -2.50 7.68
N HIS A 141 28.72 -2.52 6.46
CA HIS A 141 28.11 -3.73 5.89
C HIS A 141 29.18 -4.66 5.31
N PRO A 142 29.14 -5.98 5.61
CA PRO A 142 29.95 -6.98 4.91
C PRO A 142 29.56 -7.03 3.41
N GLY A 143 30.56 -7.09 2.55
CA GLY A 143 30.46 -6.82 1.11
C GLY A 143 29.47 -7.67 0.31
N LEU A 144 28.64 -6.98 -0.48
CA LEU A 144 28.03 -7.51 -1.69
C LEU A 144 29.04 -7.40 -2.84
N ILE A 145 29.19 -8.48 -3.59
CA ILE A 145 30.00 -8.53 -4.82
C ILE A 145 29.30 -7.64 -5.87
N VAL A 146 29.87 -6.47 -6.13
CA VAL A 146 29.50 -5.62 -7.27
C VAL A 146 30.32 -6.08 -8.47
N PRO A 147 29.72 -6.33 -9.65
CA PRO A 147 30.49 -6.57 -10.86
C PRO A 147 31.27 -5.29 -11.21
N THR A 148 32.58 -5.42 -11.37
CA THR A 148 33.50 -4.33 -11.70
C THR A 148 33.15 -3.74 -13.07
N GLN A 149 32.41 -2.62 -13.11
CA GLN A 149 32.44 -1.75 -14.28
C GLN A 149 33.75 -0.96 -14.22
N ALA A 150 34.69 -1.32 -15.10
CA ALA A 150 35.91 -0.55 -15.30
C ALA A 150 35.54 0.84 -15.83
N LEU A 151 35.61 1.86 -14.97
CA LEU A 151 35.60 3.25 -15.40
C LEU A 151 36.85 3.48 -16.25
N ALA A 152 36.67 3.71 -17.54
CA ALA A 152 37.74 4.16 -18.42
C ALA A 152 38.30 5.50 -17.90
N PRO A 153 39.63 5.71 -17.87
CA PRO A 153 40.20 6.98 -17.47
C PRO A 153 39.85 8.05 -18.51
N TYR A 154 39.30 9.17 -18.04
CA TYR A 154 39.14 10.38 -18.83
C TYR A 154 40.50 10.87 -19.34
N PRO A 155 40.64 11.25 -20.62
CA PRO A 155 41.87 11.84 -21.11
C PRO A 155 42.08 13.20 -20.43
N VAL A 156 43.24 13.37 -19.80
CA VAL A 156 43.71 14.66 -19.29
C VAL A 156 43.97 15.56 -20.50
N ALA A 157 43.14 16.59 -20.68
CA ALA A 157 43.38 17.62 -21.68
C ALA A 157 44.66 18.38 -21.31
N THR A 158 45.69 18.25 -22.14
CA THR A 158 46.89 19.08 -22.10
C THR A 158 46.52 20.53 -22.40
N SER A 159 46.75 21.43 -21.44
CA SER A 159 46.60 22.87 -21.61
C SER A 159 47.55 23.37 -22.69
N THR A 160 47.01 23.78 -23.84
CA THR A 160 47.69 24.70 -24.75
C THR A 160 47.13 26.09 -24.49
N ASP A 161 48.01 27.00 -24.08
CA ASP A 161 47.74 28.42 -23.91
C ASP A 161 47.41 29.05 -25.27
N GLU A 162 46.13 29.13 -25.62
CA GLU A 162 45.64 30.15 -26.57
C GLU A 162 44.64 31.05 -25.87
N LYS A 163 45.09 32.27 -25.55
CA LYS A 163 44.22 33.37 -25.14
C LYS A 163 43.42 33.83 -26.36
N GLU A 164 42.29 33.18 -26.65
CA GLU A 164 41.24 33.82 -27.44
C GLU A 164 40.56 34.88 -26.57
N LYS A 165 40.75 36.15 -26.96
CA LYS A 165 39.97 37.26 -26.43
C LYS A 165 38.52 37.11 -26.90
N HIS A 166 37.66 36.53 -26.07
CA HIS A 166 36.22 36.69 -26.24
C HIS A 166 35.82 38.12 -25.87
N SER A 167 35.43 38.90 -26.89
CA SER A 167 34.76 40.18 -26.70
C SER A 167 33.36 39.96 -26.14
N THR A 168 33.08 40.57 -24.99
CA THR A 168 31.77 40.62 -24.34
C THR A 168 30.88 41.71 -24.95
N GLU A 169 30.67 41.67 -26.26
CA GLU A 169 29.58 42.38 -26.91
C GLU A 169 28.65 41.35 -27.57
N LEU A 170 27.55 41.05 -26.89
CA LEU A 170 26.41 40.36 -27.48
C LEU A 170 25.77 41.34 -28.47
N THR A 171 26.16 41.24 -29.74
CA THR A 171 25.44 41.85 -30.85
C THR A 171 24.07 41.19 -30.95
N GLU A 172 23.02 41.99 -31.12
CA GLU A 172 21.65 41.52 -31.38
C GLU A 172 21.63 40.41 -32.44
N GLY A 173 21.22 39.21 -32.02
CA GLY A 173 20.75 38.14 -32.92
C GLY A 173 21.83 37.27 -33.56
N THR A 174 22.43 36.37 -32.79
CA THR A 174 22.80 35.02 -33.29
C THR A 174 22.95 34.07 -32.11
N PHE A 175 21.93 33.24 -31.87
CA PHE A 175 22.14 31.97 -31.18
C PHE A 175 23.02 31.10 -32.08
N THR A 176 24.12 30.57 -31.56
CA THR A 176 24.88 29.52 -32.26
C THR A 176 24.02 28.26 -32.25
N GLU A 177 23.37 28.00 -33.37
CA GLU A 177 22.45 26.89 -33.56
C GLU A 177 23.21 25.56 -33.48
N TYR A 178 23.15 24.87 -32.34
CA TYR A 178 23.64 23.49 -32.23
C TYR A 178 22.70 22.59 -33.05
N LYS A 179 23.12 22.26 -34.28
CA LYS A 179 22.37 21.45 -35.27
C LYS A 179 21.85 20.08 -34.79
N ALA A 180 22.24 19.61 -33.61
CA ALA A 180 21.98 18.23 -33.22
C ALA A 180 20.52 17.95 -32.81
N HIS A 181 19.80 18.90 -32.18
CA HIS A 181 18.45 18.67 -31.67
C HIS A 181 17.57 19.92 -31.84
N MET A 182 17.02 20.13 -33.05
CA MET A 182 15.83 20.99 -33.14
C MET A 182 14.63 20.18 -32.61
N PRO A 183 13.91 20.67 -31.59
CA PRO A 183 12.64 20.07 -31.19
C PRO A 183 11.71 20.04 -32.40
N ARG A 184 11.03 18.92 -32.64
CA ARG A 184 9.92 18.92 -33.60
C ARG A 184 8.84 19.86 -33.07
N HIS A 185 8.62 20.97 -33.77
CA HIS A 185 7.52 21.87 -33.48
C HIS A 185 6.23 21.34 -34.12
N ASP A 186 5.11 21.50 -33.42
CA ASP A 186 3.77 21.34 -34.01
C ASP A 186 3.61 22.29 -35.22
N GLU A 187 2.91 21.84 -36.26
CA GLU A 187 2.70 22.66 -37.48
C GLU A 187 1.94 23.97 -37.19
N ASN A 188 1.18 24.02 -36.10
CA ASN A 188 0.46 25.19 -35.62
C ASN A 188 1.29 26.04 -34.64
N ALA A 189 2.43 25.55 -34.15
CA ALA A 189 3.30 26.31 -33.29
C ALA A 189 4.06 27.35 -34.11
N ARG A 190 3.87 28.62 -33.77
CA ARG A 190 4.63 29.73 -34.36
C ARG A 190 5.68 30.21 -33.36
N PRO A 191 6.93 30.46 -33.80
CA PRO A 191 7.92 31.08 -32.95
C PRO A 191 7.38 32.42 -32.41
N THR A 192 7.37 32.57 -31.09
CA THR A 192 7.09 33.87 -30.48
C THR A 192 8.38 34.65 -30.37
N THR A 193 8.32 35.96 -30.62
CA THR A 193 9.43 36.85 -30.31
C THR A 193 9.66 36.84 -28.80
N PHE A 194 10.90 36.66 -28.38
CA PHE A 194 11.30 36.80 -26.99
C PHE A 194 12.42 37.84 -26.88
N ASP A 195 12.51 38.50 -25.73
CA ASP A 195 13.63 39.40 -25.45
C ASP A 195 14.82 38.55 -24.98
N SER A 196 15.86 38.43 -25.80
CA SER A 196 17.04 37.66 -25.43
C SER A 196 17.76 38.21 -24.20
N ARG A 197 17.49 39.45 -23.79
CA ARG A 197 18.07 40.06 -22.58
C ARG A 197 17.38 39.60 -21.29
N VAL A 198 16.19 39.00 -21.37
CA VAL A 198 15.53 38.42 -20.19
C VAL A 198 15.94 36.97 -19.93
N PHE A 199 16.68 36.36 -20.86
CA PHE A 199 17.30 35.05 -20.69
C PHE A 199 18.81 35.26 -20.59
N VAL A 200 19.37 35.02 -19.41
CA VAL A 200 20.83 34.97 -19.24
C VAL A 200 21.32 33.59 -19.62
N ASP A 201 22.59 33.50 -20.03
CA ASP A 201 23.25 32.20 -20.22
C ASP A 201 23.09 31.35 -18.96
N ASP A 202 23.00 30.03 -19.15
CA ASP A 202 23.00 29.11 -18.03
C ASP A 202 24.23 29.38 -17.16
N PRO A 203 24.08 29.38 -15.83
CA PRO A 203 25.20 29.61 -14.93
C PRO A 203 26.36 28.66 -15.27
N ASN A 204 27.52 29.23 -15.59
CA ASN A 204 28.68 28.44 -15.96
C ASN A 204 29.36 27.87 -14.70
N TYR A 205 29.18 26.57 -14.49
CA TYR A 205 29.79 25.84 -13.37
C TYR A 205 31.18 25.27 -13.69
N SER A 206 31.77 25.53 -14.87
CA SER A 206 33.05 24.93 -15.29
C SER A 206 34.23 25.27 -14.38
N SER A 207 34.17 26.40 -13.66
CA SER A 207 35.18 26.84 -12.70
C SER A 207 34.87 26.44 -11.26
N VAL A 208 33.70 25.86 -10.98
CA VAL A 208 33.31 25.41 -9.65
C VAL A 208 33.71 23.94 -9.53
N PRO A 209 34.63 23.57 -8.62
CA PRO A 209 34.93 22.17 -8.41
C PRO A 209 33.66 21.43 -7.98
N PHE A 210 33.43 20.22 -8.51
CA PHE A 210 32.35 19.37 -8.04
C PHE A 210 32.57 19.06 -6.55
N MET A 211 31.68 19.54 -5.68
CA MET A 211 31.79 19.41 -4.22
C MET A 211 30.62 18.58 -3.68
N PRO A 212 30.67 17.25 -3.78
CA PRO A 212 29.52 16.38 -3.50
C PRO A 212 28.91 16.58 -2.10
N ASN A 213 29.74 16.88 -1.10
CA ASN A 213 29.28 17.15 0.26
C ASN A 213 28.56 18.50 0.40
N LEU A 214 28.97 19.52 -0.37
CA LEU A 214 28.34 20.84 -0.35
C LEU A 214 27.04 20.83 -1.18
N ASP A 215 27.04 20.10 -2.29
CA ASP A 215 25.86 19.93 -3.16
C ASP A 215 24.74 19.12 -2.49
N GLN A 216 25.09 18.28 -1.50
CA GLN A 216 24.13 17.60 -0.62
C GLN A 216 23.60 18.47 0.53
N SER A 217 24.23 19.64 0.80
CA SER A 217 23.86 20.49 1.94
C SER A 217 22.45 21.09 1.88
N PRO A 218 21.88 21.49 0.71
CA PRO A 218 20.48 21.91 0.62
C PRO A 218 19.52 20.78 0.99
N TYR A 219 19.95 19.53 0.80
CA TYR A 219 19.18 18.35 1.15
C TYR A 219 19.38 17.94 2.62
N THR A 220 20.05 18.73 3.45
CA THR A 220 20.23 18.47 4.90
C THR A 220 20.87 17.09 5.18
N GLY A 221 21.79 16.65 4.31
CA GLY A 221 22.41 15.33 4.44
C GLY A 221 21.48 14.15 4.12
N LYS A 222 20.34 14.40 3.46
CA LYS A 222 19.55 13.33 2.84
C LYS A 222 20.43 12.61 1.83
N TYR A 223 20.49 11.29 1.97
CA TYR A 223 21.15 10.41 1.03
C TYR A 223 20.11 9.78 0.13
N LEU A 224 20.55 9.27 -1.03
CA LEU A 224 19.68 8.51 -1.91
C LEU A 224 19.20 7.25 -1.18
N VAL A 225 17.89 7.13 -0.95
CA VAL A 225 17.31 5.88 -0.50
C VAL A 225 17.36 4.92 -1.69
N PRO A 226 18.08 3.79 -1.59
CA PRO A 226 18.13 2.85 -2.69
C PRO A 226 16.71 2.35 -2.98
N THR A 227 16.26 2.53 -4.22
CA THR A 227 14.96 2.03 -4.64
C THR A 227 14.99 0.51 -4.61
N GLN A 228 14.08 -0.10 -3.85
CA GLN A 228 13.88 -1.54 -3.91
C GLN A 228 13.44 -1.93 -5.32
N ARG A 229 14.07 -2.96 -5.89
CA ARG A 229 13.80 -3.41 -7.26
C ARG A 229 13.10 -4.77 -7.26
N PRO A 230 12.23 -5.03 -8.25
CA PRO A 230 11.70 -6.36 -8.50
C PRO A 230 12.81 -7.38 -8.76
N TRP A 231 12.51 -8.66 -8.61
CA TRP A 231 13.44 -9.75 -8.88
C TRP A 231 13.72 -9.87 -10.37
N LEU A 232 12.68 -9.74 -11.21
CA LEU A 232 12.81 -9.59 -12.66
C LEU A 232 12.05 -8.36 -13.12
N GLU A 233 12.63 -7.66 -14.10
CA GLU A 233 12.08 -6.42 -14.64
C GLU A 233 12.39 -6.35 -16.14
N PHE A 234 11.35 -6.33 -16.98
CA PHE A 234 11.48 -6.15 -18.43
C PHE A 234 10.61 -4.99 -18.93
N GLY A 235 11.04 -4.35 -20.03
CA GLY A 235 10.34 -3.18 -20.58
C GLY A 235 10.55 -1.92 -19.74
N ARG A 236 9.47 -1.18 -19.50
CA ARG A 236 9.49 0.02 -18.65
C ARG A 236 9.71 -0.39 -17.19
N GLY A 237 10.81 0.05 -16.61
CA GLY A 237 11.18 -0.32 -15.25
C GLY A 237 10.48 0.44 -14.14
N LEU A 238 10.41 -0.17 -12.96
CA LEU A 238 9.90 0.47 -11.74
C LEU A 238 10.82 1.62 -11.32
N TYR A 239 10.28 2.84 -11.30
CA TYR A 239 10.97 4.08 -10.87
C TYR A 239 12.36 4.31 -11.49
N ARG A 240 12.53 4.00 -12.78
CA ARG A 240 13.79 4.31 -13.47
C ARG A 240 13.99 5.82 -13.60
N TYR A 241 15.23 6.25 -13.36
CA TYR A 241 15.65 7.62 -13.64
C TYR A 241 15.72 7.87 -15.15
N GLY A 242 15.49 9.12 -15.53
CA GLY A 242 15.57 9.57 -16.92
C GLY A 242 14.21 9.79 -17.58
N PRO A 243 14.19 10.26 -18.83
CA PRO A 243 12.97 10.47 -19.57
C PRO A 243 12.24 9.13 -19.80
N ILE A 244 10.91 9.19 -19.75
CA ILE A 244 10.06 8.03 -20.10
C ILE A 244 10.27 7.75 -21.60
N PRO A 245 10.57 6.49 -21.99
CA PRO A 245 10.66 6.13 -23.40
C PRO A 245 9.37 6.44 -24.14
N GLU A 246 9.49 6.77 -25.43
CA GLU A 246 8.33 6.94 -26.30
C GLU A 246 7.47 5.68 -26.29
N SER A 247 6.16 5.86 -26.16
CA SER A 247 5.19 4.76 -26.11
C SER A 247 4.69 4.46 -27.52
N SER A 248 4.43 3.19 -27.81
CA SER A 248 3.95 2.77 -29.13
C SER A 248 2.46 3.07 -29.25
N THR A 249 2.02 3.50 -30.43
CA THR A 249 0.61 3.75 -30.77
C THR A 249 -0.12 2.50 -31.27
N LEU A 250 0.42 1.29 -31.00
CA LEU A 250 -0.14 0.02 -31.47
C LEU A 250 -1.62 -0.19 -31.07
N PHE A 251 -2.02 0.31 -29.89
CA PHE A 251 -3.39 0.25 -29.40
C PHE A 251 -4.18 1.56 -29.62
N GLY A 252 -3.66 2.48 -30.44
CA GLY A 252 -4.24 3.79 -30.71
C GLY A 252 -3.42 4.94 -30.11
N GLU A 253 -3.66 6.16 -30.60
CA GLU A 253 -3.00 7.37 -30.08
C GLU A 253 -3.54 7.77 -28.70
N THR A 254 -4.77 7.38 -28.38
CA THR A 254 -5.46 7.63 -27.11
C THR A 254 -5.34 6.46 -26.12
N ASN A 255 -4.68 5.36 -26.51
CA ASN A 255 -4.37 4.23 -25.63
C ASN A 255 -2.95 3.71 -25.93
N LEU A 256 -1.95 4.38 -25.35
CA LEU A 256 -0.56 4.13 -25.68
C LEU A 256 -0.04 2.84 -25.02
N MET A 257 0.72 2.07 -25.80
CA MET A 257 1.39 0.85 -25.35
C MET A 257 2.75 1.18 -24.72
N ALA A 258 2.88 0.84 -23.43
CA ALA A 258 4.09 1.05 -22.63
C ALA A 258 4.36 -0.20 -21.77
N PRO A 259 4.86 -1.30 -22.37
CA PRO A 259 4.90 -2.59 -21.72
C PRO A 259 5.88 -2.58 -20.54
N SER A 260 5.46 -3.16 -19.43
CA SER A 260 6.27 -3.35 -18.22
C SER A 260 5.94 -4.71 -17.63
N PHE A 261 6.97 -5.54 -17.43
CA PHE A 261 6.83 -6.79 -16.71
C PHE A 261 7.65 -6.74 -15.42
N LEU A 262 6.99 -6.99 -14.30
CA LEU A 262 7.59 -7.03 -12.98
C LEU A 262 7.31 -8.40 -12.36
N LEU A 263 8.36 -9.06 -11.86
CA LEU A 263 8.25 -10.19 -10.93
C LEU A 263 8.81 -9.76 -9.59
N TYR A 264 7.99 -9.78 -8.56
CA TYR A 264 8.37 -9.41 -7.20
C TYR A 264 7.61 -10.28 -6.20
N GLY A 265 7.87 -10.06 -4.92
CA GLY A 265 7.23 -10.82 -3.86
C GLY A 265 8.13 -10.91 -2.65
N ASP A 266 7.82 -11.87 -1.79
CA ASP A 266 8.49 -12.04 -0.52
C ASP A 266 8.63 -13.50 -0.11
N TYR A 267 9.64 -13.76 0.70
CA TYR A 267 9.85 -15.04 1.35
C TYR A 267 9.76 -14.83 2.86
N ARG A 268 8.88 -15.61 3.51
CA ARG A 268 8.68 -15.58 4.95
C ARG A 268 9.04 -16.94 5.53
N ALA A 269 9.69 -16.91 6.69
CA ALA A 269 9.86 -18.08 7.54
C ALA A 269 9.27 -17.74 8.91
N GLY A 270 8.40 -18.61 9.41
CA GLY A 270 7.79 -18.50 10.73
C GLY A 270 8.19 -19.69 11.58
N ALA A 271 8.47 -19.46 12.87
CA ALA A 271 8.69 -20.53 13.83
C ALA A 271 7.72 -20.38 15.00
N GLY A 272 7.12 -21.48 15.44
CA GLY A 272 6.13 -21.49 16.51
C GLY A 272 6.29 -22.73 17.38
N TYR A 273 5.91 -22.60 18.65
CA TYR A 273 5.82 -23.72 19.58
C TYR A 273 4.51 -23.62 20.34
N ILE A 274 3.78 -24.72 20.39
CA ILE A 274 2.54 -24.84 21.15
C ILE A 274 2.56 -26.11 22.00
N LYS A 275 1.98 -25.99 23.19
CA LYS A 275 1.72 -27.11 24.09
C LYS A 275 0.22 -27.17 24.37
N ASN A 276 -0.49 -28.00 23.61
CA ASN A 276 -1.93 -28.16 23.73
C ASN A 276 -2.31 -29.66 23.67
N GLY A 277 -2.00 -30.39 24.74
CA GLY A 277 -1.99 -31.85 24.76
C GLY A 277 -0.57 -32.38 24.54
N ASN A 278 -0.12 -32.40 23.29
CA ASN A 278 1.26 -32.73 22.91
C ASN A 278 2.10 -31.47 22.66
N ASP A 279 3.42 -31.64 22.64
CA ASP A 279 4.37 -30.57 22.32
C ASP A 279 4.58 -30.54 20.80
N GLN A 280 4.28 -29.41 20.16
CA GLN A 280 4.49 -29.20 18.73
C GLN A 280 5.36 -27.97 18.51
N ALA A 281 6.49 -28.14 17.85
CA ALA A 281 7.28 -27.04 17.30
C ALA A 281 7.23 -27.09 15.78
N VAL A 282 7.07 -25.95 15.13
CA VAL A 282 6.97 -25.85 13.68
C VAL A 282 7.87 -24.73 13.16
N VAL A 283 8.52 -24.97 12.04
CA VAL A 283 9.16 -23.95 11.22
C VAL A 283 8.55 -24.04 9.83
N ALA A 284 7.78 -23.04 9.44
CA ALA A 284 7.08 -22.98 8.18
C ALA A 284 7.71 -21.97 7.24
N HIS A 285 7.63 -22.24 5.94
CA HIS A 285 8.16 -21.41 4.88
C HIS A 285 7.05 -21.03 3.92
N ARG A 286 7.01 -19.75 3.53
CA ARG A 286 6.09 -19.22 2.53
C ARG A 286 6.88 -18.42 1.51
N LEU A 287 6.59 -18.64 0.23
CA LEU A 287 7.09 -17.82 -0.87
C LEU A 287 5.86 -17.28 -1.59
N ASN A 288 5.80 -15.96 -1.76
CA ASN A 288 4.77 -15.28 -2.52
C ASN A 288 5.41 -14.64 -3.75
N LEU A 289 4.84 -14.87 -4.92
CA LEU A 289 5.32 -14.32 -6.18
C LEU A 289 4.19 -13.61 -6.92
N ASP A 290 4.39 -12.31 -7.16
CA ASP A 290 3.51 -11.44 -7.92
C ASP A 290 4.09 -11.20 -9.32
N PHE A 291 3.30 -11.54 -10.34
CA PHE A 291 3.60 -11.33 -11.74
C PHE A 291 2.68 -10.21 -12.26
N ASP A 292 3.26 -9.08 -12.63
CA ASP A 292 2.53 -7.94 -13.19
C ASP A 292 3.03 -7.67 -14.61
N LEU A 293 2.18 -7.88 -15.61
CA LEU A 293 2.42 -7.52 -17.00
C LEU A 293 1.48 -6.40 -17.41
N LYS A 294 1.99 -5.19 -17.38
CA LYS A 294 1.34 -4.01 -17.94
C LYS A 294 1.56 -3.94 -19.45
N LEU A 295 0.50 -3.72 -20.23
CA LEU A 295 0.57 -3.49 -21.68
C LEU A 295 0.41 -2.02 -22.05
N THR A 296 -0.61 -1.37 -21.50
CA THR A 296 -0.93 0.06 -21.63
C THR A 296 -1.08 0.65 -20.22
N ASP A 297 -1.50 1.90 -20.07
CA ASP A 297 -1.76 2.47 -18.75
C ASP A 297 -2.92 1.80 -17.99
N THR A 298 -3.89 1.23 -18.71
CA THR A 298 -5.08 0.55 -18.17
C THR A 298 -5.05 -0.98 -18.29
N GLU A 299 -4.56 -1.57 -19.37
CA GLU A 299 -4.60 -3.00 -19.63
C GLU A 299 -3.41 -3.74 -19.02
N ARG A 300 -3.69 -4.69 -18.12
CA ARG A 300 -2.66 -5.49 -17.41
C ARG A 300 -3.09 -6.94 -17.21
N PHE A 301 -2.10 -7.83 -17.12
CA PHE A 301 -2.26 -9.19 -16.62
C PHE A 301 -1.58 -9.32 -15.27
N HIS A 302 -2.31 -9.83 -14.30
CA HIS A 302 -1.84 -10.09 -12.95
C HIS A 302 -1.90 -11.57 -12.66
N ALA A 303 -0.88 -12.10 -11.99
CA ALA A 303 -0.91 -13.43 -11.42
C ALA A 303 -0.20 -13.47 -10.07
N PHE A 304 -0.75 -14.24 -9.14
CA PHE A 304 -0.14 -14.51 -7.85
C PHE A 304 0.11 -16.01 -7.70
N TRP A 305 1.29 -16.38 -7.21
CA TRP A 305 1.67 -17.77 -6.97
C TRP A 305 2.34 -17.94 -5.61
N GLY A 306 1.71 -18.74 -4.75
CA GLY A 306 2.28 -19.29 -3.52
C GLY A 306 2.84 -20.71 -3.72
N PRO A 307 4.05 -20.92 -4.25
CA PRO A 307 4.54 -22.28 -4.52
C PRO A 307 4.80 -23.13 -3.27
N LEU A 308 4.86 -22.53 -2.09
CA LEU A 308 5.18 -23.22 -0.82
C LEU A 308 3.98 -23.29 0.12
N ASP A 309 2.77 -23.06 -0.38
CA ASP A 309 1.52 -23.31 0.36
C ASP A 309 0.47 -24.04 -0.48
N ARG A 310 -0.36 -24.83 0.21
CA ARG A 310 -1.51 -25.51 -0.38
C ARG A 310 -2.67 -25.51 0.61
N ASN A 311 -3.78 -24.87 0.23
CA ASN A 311 -4.99 -24.82 1.05
C ASN A 311 -4.68 -24.43 2.51
N VAL A 312 -3.99 -23.31 2.71
CA VAL A 312 -3.58 -22.75 4.03
C VAL A 312 -2.45 -23.52 4.72
N ASN A 313 -2.00 -24.66 4.19
CA ASN A 313 -0.88 -25.40 4.75
C ASN A 313 0.42 -24.98 4.10
N PHE A 314 1.39 -24.55 4.90
CA PHE A 314 2.71 -24.16 4.43
C PHE A 314 3.67 -25.35 4.43
N SER A 315 4.61 -25.37 3.47
CA SER A 315 5.75 -26.27 3.51
C SER A 315 6.53 -26.03 4.81
N ARG A 316 6.71 -27.08 5.60
CA ARG A 316 7.15 -26.93 6.99
C ARG A 316 7.98 -28.10 7.49
N VAL A 317 8.79 -27.78 8.48
CA VAL A 317 9.43 -28.75 9.36
C VAL A 317 8.66 -28.74 10.66
N GLN A 318 8.20 -29.89 11.13
CA GLN A 318 7.53 -30.03 12.42
C GLN A 318 8.25 -31.03 13.32
N PHE A 319 8.21 -30.72 14.62
CA PHE A 319 8.66 -31.58 15.69
C PHE A 319 7.45 -31.87 16.59
N GLU A 320 7.02 -33.12 16.62
CA GLU A 320 5.96 -33.58 17.52
C GLU A 320 6.63 -34.48 18.58
N ASP A 321 6.66 -34.01 19.82
CA ASP A 321 7.42 -34.57 20.94
C ASP A 321 8.92 -34.80 20.62
N THR A 322 9.27 -35.95 20.03
CA THR A 322 10.64 -36.31 19.63
C THR A 322 10.77 -36.68 18.16
N GLU A 323 9.67 -36.69 17.41
CA GLU A 323 9.65 -37.05 16.00
C GLU A 323 9.86 -35.81 15.14
N PHE A 324 10.71 -35.95 14.11
CA PHE A 324 10.97 -34.93 13.11
C PHE A 324 10.26 -35.31 11.83
N GLU A 325 9.51 -34.37 11.26
CA GLU A 325 8.84 -34.54 9.98
C GLU A 325 9.02 -33.31 9.11
N TYR A 326 9.30 -33.53 7.82
CA TYR A 326 9.23 -32.50 6.79
C TYR A 326 8.00 -32.73 5.94
N ILE A 327 7.15 -31.71 5.84
CA ILE A 327 5.92 -31.73 5.08
C ILE A 327 6.09 -30.75 3.91
N ASP A 328 6.00 -31.29 2.70
CA ASP A 328 6.05 -30.53 1.45
C ASP A 328 4.64 -30.23 0.95
N GLU A 329 4.30 -28.95 0.88
CA GLU A 329 3.00 -28.43 0.41
C GLU A 329 3.14 -27.72 -0.95
N PHE A 330 4.11 -28.13 -1.78
CA PHE A 330 4.36 -27.45 -3.05
C PHE A 330 3.11 -27.39 -3.95
N ASP A 331 2.67 -26.19 -4.35
CA ASP A 331 1.54 -26.00 -5.26
C ASP A 331 1.99 -25.46 -6.63
N TYR A 332 1.46 -26.08 -7.69
CA TYR A 332 1.72 -25.70 -9.08
C TYR A 332 0.67 -24.71 -9.63
N ASN A 333 -0.41 -24.48 -8.90
CA ASN A 333 -1.49 -23.62 -9.33
C ASN A 333 -1.25 -22.17 -8.90
N PHE A 334 -1.72 -21.23 -9.71
CA PHE A 334 -1.78 -19.83 -9.34
C PHE A 334 -2.99 -19.58 -8.42
N ASP A 335 -2.80 -18.78 -7.38
CA ASP A 335 -3.90 -18.35 -6.50
C ASP A 335 -4.76 -17.26 -7.16
N THR A 336 -4.19 -16.51 -8.10
CA THR A 336 -4.93 -15.59 -8.97
C THR A 336 -4.29 -15.53 -10.36
N PHE A 337 -5.10 -15.34 -11.38
CA PHE A 337 -4.65 -15.08 -12.75
C PHE A 337 -5.75 -14.34 -13.50
N PHE A 338 -5.60 -13.04 -13.71
CA PHE A 338 -6.65 -12.23 -14.32
C PHE A 338 -6.09 -11.11 -15.19
N PHE A 339 -6.95 -10.65 -16.09
CA PHE A 339 -6.75 -9.44 -16.87
C PHE A 339 -7.57 -8.31 -16.23
N GLU A 340 -7.00 -7.11 -16.18
CA GLU A 340 -7.72 -5.87 -15.89
C GLU A 340 -7.55 -4.87 -17.04
N GLY A 341 -8.52 -3.99 -17.22
CA GLY A 341 -8.51 -2.95 -18.25
C GLY A 341 -9.60 -1.92 -18.06
N ASP A 342 -9.65 -0.91 -18.93
CA ASP A 342 -10.74 0.06 -18.99
C ASP A 342 -11.37 0.06 -20.39
N ILE A 343 -12.66 -0.23 -20.47
CA ILE A 343 -13.37 -0.30 -21.77
C ILE A 343 -13.37 1.06 -22.47
N GLY A 344 -13.44 2.17 -21.74
CA GLY A 344 -13.34 3.52 -22.27
C GLY A 344 -12.01 3.75 -22.97
N SER A 345 -10.89 3.49 -22.29
CA SER A 345 -9.55 3.60 -22.87
C SER A 345 -9.36 2.67 -24.08
N MET A 346 -9.78 1.41 -23.96
CA MET A 346 -9.71 0.43 -25.06
C MET A 346 -10.51 0.88 -26.28
N TYR A 347 -11.74 1.36 -26.06
CA TYR A 347 -12.61 1.87 -27.11
C TYR A 347 -12.01 3.11 -27.75
N GLY A 348 -11.52 4.04 -26.93
CA GLY A 348 -10.90 5.27 -27.40
C GLY A 348 -9.69 4.99 -28.30
N GLY A 349 -8.83 4.08 -27.88
CA GLY A 349 -7.69 3.61 -28.68
C GLY A 349 -8.10 3.00 -30.02
N LEU A 350 -9.20 2.23 -30.04
CA LEU A 350 -9.73 1.60 -31.25
C LEU A 350 -10.28 2.62 -32.27
N VAL A 351 -10.93 3.69 -31.79
CA VAL A 351 -11.55 4.71 -32.65
C VAL A 351 -10.66 5.93 -32.92
N GLY A 352 -9.57 6.09 -32.16
CA GLY A 352 -8.65 7.23 -32.28
C GLY A 352 -9.16 8.52 -31.63
N GLU A 353 -10.14 8.43 -30.74
CA GLU A 353 -10.72 9.57 -30.01
C GLU A 353 -10.90 9.19 -28.54
N ASP A 354 -10.87 10.15 -27.62
CA ASP A 354 -11.10 9.86 -26.20
C ASP A 354 -12.54 9.41 -25.96
N ALA A 355 -12.73 8.33 -25.20
CA ALA A 355 -14.06 7.87 -24.83
C ALA A 355 -14.71 8.84 -23.82
N PRO A 356 -16.03 9.10 -23.90
CA PRO A 356 -16.72 9.99 -22.96
C PRO A 356 -17.08 9.28 -21.63
N PHE A 357 -16.51 8.11 -21.35
CA PHE A 357 -16.82 7.30 -20.19
C PHE A 357 -15.60 6.46 -19.80
N ASP A 358 -15.50 6.14 -18.51
CA ASP A 358 -14.59 5.14 -17.96
C ASP A 358 -15.42 3.93 -17.53
N MET A 359 -14.88 2.73 -17.74
CA MET A 359 -15.53 1.49 -17.33
C MET A 359 -14.47 0.42 -17.06
N PRO A 360 -13.91 0.41 -15.84
CA PRO A 360 -12.93 -0.59 -15.44
C PRO A 360 -13.54 -1.99 -15.44
N ILE A 361 -12.78 -2.95 -15.95
CA ILE A 361 -13.13 -4.37 -15.98
C ILE A 361 -12.02 -5.24 -15.43
N ALA A 362 -12.40 -6.39 -14.87
CA ALA A 362 -11.49 -7.47 -14.54
C ALA A 362 -12.10 -8.80 -14.96
N ILE A 363 -11.32 -9.70 -15.55
CA ILE A 363 -11.79 -11.02 -16.03
C ILE A 363 -10.70 -12.06 -15.77
N GLY A 364 -11.06 -13.20 -15.18
CA GLY A 364 -10.14 -14.31 -14.93
C GLY A 364 -10.39 -14.96 -13.58
N PHE A 365 -9.35 -15.53 -13.00
CA PHE A 365 -9.34 -15.98 -11.61
C PHE A 365 -8.96 -14.78 -10.74
N LEU A 366 -9.96 -13.97 -10.40
CA LEU A 366 -9.78 -12.65 -9.80
C LEU A 366 -9.99 -12.69 -8.28
N PRO A 367 -9.16 -11.99 -7.48
CA PRO A 367 -9.39 -11.79 -6.07
C PRO A 367 -10.38 -10.63 -5.86
N LEU A 368 -11.50 -10.88 -5.17
CA LEU A 368 -12.41 -9.83 -4.74
C LEU A 368 -12.45 -9.73 -3.22
N LEU A 369 -12.27 -8.50 -2.73
CA LEU A 369 -12.29 -8.16 -1.31
C LEU A 369 -13.21 -6.97 -1.09
N TYR A 370 -14.25 -7.17 -0.29
CA TYR A 370 -15.23 -6.12 0.04
C TYR A 370 -15.54 -6.08 1.53
N GLN A 371 -15.79 -4.88 2.06
CA GLN A 371 -16.13 -4.66 3.47
C GLN A 371 -15.06 -5.20 4.44
N ASN A 372 -13.79 -4.87 4.18
CA ASN A 372 -12.63 -5.41 4.92
C ASN A 372 -12.58 -6.94 4.96
N GLY A 373 -13.12 -7.61 3.94
CA GLY A 373 -13.18 -9.07 3.88
C GLY A 373 -14.34 -9.69 4.68
N ILE A 374 -15.18 -8.89 5.34
CA ILE A 374 -16.34 -9.40 6.10
C ILE A 374 -17.45 -9.85 5.15
N TRP A 375 -17.70 -9.13 4.06
CA TRP A 375 -18.76 -9.51 3.12
C TRP A 375 -18.26 -10.46 2.03
N MET A 376 -17.05 -10.25 1.51
CA MET A 376 -16.40 -11.10 0.51
C MET A 376 -14.88 -11.02 0.65
N GLU A 377 -14.21 -12.16 0.62
CA GLU A 377 -12.74 -12.29 0.58
C GLU A 377 -12.37 -13.62 -0.08
N ASP A 378 -12.40 -13.66 -1.40
CA ASP A 378 -12.18 -14.90 -2.14
C ASP A 378 -11.57 -14.62 -3.52
N ALA A 379 -10.91 -15.63 -4.08
CA ALA A 379 -10.47 -15.65 -5.46
C ALA A 379 -11.26 -16.72 -6.22
N PHE A 380 -11.91 -16.31 -7.31
CA PHE A 380 -12.79 -17.21 -8.08
C PHE A 380 -12.74 -16.88 -9.57
N LEU A 381 -13.17 -17.84 -10.41
CA LEU A 381 -13.24 -17.62 -11.86
C LEU A 381 -14.47 -16.78 -12.17
N GLY A 382 -14.26 -15.58 -12.71
CA GLY A 382 -15.34 -14.64 -12.92
C GLY A 382 -14.97 -13.41 -13.73
N ALA A 383 -15.83 -12.41 -13.61
CA ALA A 383 -15.62 -11.08 -14.16
C ALA A 383 -16.26 -10.02 -13.25
N ALA A 384 -15.69 -8.82 -13.29
CA ALA A 384 -16.23 -7.63 -12.64
C ALA A 384 -16.17 -6.43 -13.59
N VAL A 385 -17.11 -5.51 -13.42
CA VAL A 385 -17.17 -4.23 -14.14
C VAL A 385 -17.64 -3.13 -13.18
N THR A 386 -17.04 -1.95 -13.28
CA THR A 386 -17.32 -0.82 -12.38
C THR A 386 -17.84 0.38 -13.15
N ILE A 387 -18.83 1.06 -12.56
CA ILE A 387 -19.20 2.44 -12.90
C ILE A 387 -18.53 3.33 -11.84
N PRO A 388 -17.39 3.97 -12.18
CA PRO A 388 -16.60 4.68 -11.19
C PRO A 388 -17.02 6.16 -11.05
N ALA A 389 -16.61 6.77 -9.93
CA ALA A 389 -16.51 8.20 -9.70
C ALA A 389 -17.79 9.01 -9.97
N GLN A 390 -18.95 8.46 -9.62
CA GLN A 390 -20.23 9.15 -9.80
C GLN A 390 -20.57 10.04 -8.61
N ASN A 391 -21.50 10.98 -8.78
CA ASN A 391 -22.02 11.80 -7.67
C ASN A 391 -23.54 11.98 -7.76
N ASN A 392 -24.19 12.30 -6.63
CA ASN A 392 -25.63 12.54 -6.59
C ASN A 392 -25.98 13.69 -5.64
N ARG A 393 -26.27 14.86 -6.21
CA ARG A 393 -26.64 16.05 -5.44
C ARG A 393 -27.94 15.89 -4.64
N TYR A 394 -28.91 15.13 -5.14
CA TYR A 394 -30.19 14.97 -4.45
C TYR A 394 -30.06 14.14 -3.17
N LEU A 395 -29.18 13.14 -3.19
CA LEU A 395 -28.91 12.27 -2.05
C LEU A 395 -27.75 12.77 -1.17
N ASP A 396 -27.08 13.86 -1.57
CA ASP A 396 -25.86 14.39 -0.92
C ASP A 396 -24.73 13.35 -0.90
N TRP A 397 -24.57 12.64 -2.01
CA TRP A 397 -23.46 11.70 -2.24
C TRP A 397 -22.38 12.42 -3.03
N VAL A 398 -21.22 12.64 -2.40
CA VAL A 398 -20.12 13.40 -3.01
C VAL A 398 -19.35 12.55 -4.03
N ASN A 399 -19.25 11.25 -3.77
CA ASN A 399 -18.64 10.28 -4.65
C ASN A 399 -19.28 8.90 -4.42
N TYR A 400 -19.45 8.11 -5.47
CA TYR A 400 -19.78 6.69 -5.36
C TYR A 400 -19.29 5.87 -6.55
N ASP A 401 -18.93 4.63 -6.25
CA ASP A 401 -18.58 3.60 -7.22
C ASP A 401 -19.58 2.46 -7.12
N VAL A 402 -19.99 1.89 -8.27
CA VAL A 402 -20.82 0.68 -8.30
C VAL A 402 -20.12 -0.39 -9.12
N THR A 403 -19.79 -1.52 -8.49
CA THR A 403 -19.16 -2.67 -9.15
C THR A 403 -20.15 -3.82 -9.25
N PHE A 404 -20.33 -4.34 -10.46
CA PHE A 404 -21.06 -5.57 -10.74
C PHE A 404 -20.07 -6.70 -10.91
N PHE A 405 -20.39 -7.88 -10.41
CA PHE A 405 -19.51 -9.04 -10.51
C PHE A 405 -20.31 -10.33 -10.71
N ALA A 406 -19.68 -11.29 -11.37
CA ALA A 406 -20.19 -12.64 -11.52
C ALA A 406 -19.05 -13.66 -11.37
N GLY A 407 -19.34 -14.77 -10.70
CA GLY A 407 -18.43 -15.89 -10.50
C GLY A 407 -19.08 -17.20 -10.93
N PHE A 408 -18.28 -18.12 -11.48
CA PHE A 408 -18.76 -19.35 -12.09
C PHE A 408 -18.03 -20.62 -11.64
N ASN A 409 -16.84 -20.49 -11.03
CA ASN A 409 -16.06 -21.62 -10.54
C ASN A 409 -15.25 -21.21 -9.30
N ASP A 410 -14.84 -22.19 -8.49
CA ASP A 410 -13.96 -22.00 -7.33
C ASP A 410 -14.48 -20.99 -6.30
N ILE A 411 -15.81 -20.90 -6.16
CA ILE A 411 -16.46 -20.04 -5.17
C ILE A 411 -16.48 -20.77 -3.82
N SER A 412 -15.76 -20.23 -2.84
CA SER A 412 -15.67 -20.78 -1.49
C SER A 412 -16.79 -20.23 -0.62
N SER A 413 -17.75 -21.08 -0.21
CA SER A 413 -18.77 -20.70 0.77
C SER A 413 -19.18 -21.88 1.65
N PRO A 414 -19.19 -21.73 2.99
CA PRO A 414 -19.66 -22.77 3.91
C PRO A 414 -21.14 -23.13 3.74
N ALA A 415 -21.89 -22.36 2.95
CA ALA A 415 -23.27 -22.70 2.61
C ALA A 415 -23.39 -23.96 1.74
N PHE A 416 -22.36 -24.28 0.94
CA PHE A 416 -22.39 -25.31 -0.10
C PHE A 416 -21.50 -26.53 0.20
N VAL A 417 -21.27 -26.87 1.48
CA VAL A 417 -20.37 -27.98 1.88
C VAL A 417 -20.66 -29.27 1.10
N GLY A 418 -19.60 -29.84 0.52
CA GLY A 418 -19.64 -31.07 -0.28
C GLY A 418 -20.03 -30.85 -1.75
N SER A 419 -20.22 -29.60 -2.18
CA SER A 419 -20.34 -29.23 -3.60
C SER A 419 -18.93 -29.03 -4.15
N GLY A 420 -18.59 -29.69 -5.25
CA GLY A 420 -17.31 -29.49 -5.92
C GLY A 420 -17.25 -28.18 -6.70
N ASP A 421 -16.14 -27.93 -7.37
CA ASP A 421 -15.97 -26.74 -8.20
C ASP A 421 -17.05 -26.68 -9.31
N GLY A 422 -17.52 -25.47 -9.59
CA GLY A 422 -18.48 -25.19 -10.68
C GLY A 422 -19.92 -25.54 -10.32
N GLN A 423 -20.19 -25.86 -9.06
CA GLN A 423 -21.52 -26.20 -8.56
C GLN A 423 -22.27 -25.01 -7.93
N THR A 424 -21.64 -23.84 -7.89
CA THR A 424 -22.24 -22.60 -7.41
C THR A 424 -21.93 -21.51 -8.41
N HIS A 425 -22.93 -20.71 -8.79
CA HIS A 425 -22.69 -19.44 -9.47
C HIS A 425 -23.00 -18.29 -8.52
N LEU A 426 -22.31 -17.17 -8.72
CA LEU A 426 -22.46 -15.97 -7.94
C LEU A 426 -22.75 -14.80 -8.88
N TYR A 427 -23.74 -13.98 -8.54
CA TYR A 427 -24.03 -12.73 -9.23
C TYR A 427 -24.27 -11.65 -8.20
N GLY A 428 -23.61 -10.51 -8.31
CA GLY A 428 -23.78 -9.46 -7.32
C GLY A 428 -23.40 -8.07 -7.80
N ALA A 429 -23.70 -7.12 -6.93
CA ALA A 429 -23.33 -5.73 -7.07
C ALA A 429 -22.92 -5.19 -5.70
N THR A 430 -21.97 -4.27 -5.70
CA THR A 430 -21.53 -3.53 -4.53
C THR A 430 -21.43 -2.06 -4.85
N ALA A 431 -21.68 -1.23 -3.85
CA ALA A 431 -21.53 0.21 -3.93
C ALA A 431 -20.69 0.71 -2.76
N MET A 432 -19.72 1.56 -3.07
CA MET A 432 -18.95 2.34 -2.10
C MET A 432 -19.38 3.80 -2.26
N ILE A 433 -19.88 4.42 -1.19
CA ILE A 433 -20.50 5.74 -1.26
C ILE A 433 -19.88 6.64 -0.18
N ASP A 434 -19.28 7.74 -0.61
CA ASP A 434 -18.83 8.81 0.27
C ASP A 434 -20.00 9.74 0.56
N ALA A 435 -20.50 9.71 1.78
CA ALA A 435 -21.65 10.50 2.19
C ALA A 435 -21.69 10.76 3.69
N TYR A 436 -22.32 11.87 4.08
CA TYR A 436 -22.68 12.16 5.47
C TYR A 436 -21.49 12.14 6.44
N ASN A 437 -20.32 12.64 6.02
CA ASN A 437 -19.05 12.60 6.77
C ASN A 437 -18.56 11.19 7.13
N GLY A 438 -18.87 10.21 6.27
CA GLY A 438 -18.42 8.84 6.40
C GLY A 438 -18.47 8.10 5.08
N TYR A 439 -18.39 6.78 5.18
CA TYR A 439 -18.33 5.84 4.07
C TYR A 439 -19.44 4.82 4.24
N ILE A 440 -20.32 4.68 3.25
CA ILE A 440 -21.33 3.62 3.18
C ILE A 440 -20.83 2.54 2.22
N GLU A 441 -20.89 1.30 2.66
CA GLU A 441 -20.60 0.13 1.83
C GLU A 441 -21.88 -0.71 1.73
N ALA A 442 -22.46 -0.84 0.53
CA ALA A 442 -23.70 -1.58 0.33
C ALA A 442 -23.46 -2.71 -0.67
N GLY A 443 -23.90 -3.92 -0.36
CA GLY A 443 -23.66 -5.10 -1.18
C GLY A 443 -24.91 -5.97 -1.31
N TYR A 444 -25.12 -6.52 -2.50
CA TYR A 444 -26.09 -7.58 -2.76
C TYR A 444 -25.46 -8.66 -3.63
N ALA A 445 -25.70 -9.90 -3.30
CA ALA A 445 -25.32 -11.06 -4.09
C ALA A 445 -26.39 -12.14 -4.04
N PHE A 446 -26.57 -12.83 -5.15
CA PHE A 446 -27.33 -14.07 -5.24
C PHE A 446 -26.37 -15.21 -5.54
N LEU A 447 -26.44 -16.25 -4.71
CA LEU A 447 -25.69 -17.48 -4.89
C LEU A 447 -26.64 -18.56 -5.38
N ASP A 448 -26.37 -19.07 -6.57
CA ASP A 448 -27.18 -20.05 -7.28
C ASP A 448 -26.58 -21.45 -7.14
N ASP A 449 -27.29 -22.32 -6.41
CA ASP A 449 -26.99 -23.74 -6.27
C ASP A 449 -27.27 -24.50 -7.57
N ARG A 450 -26.21 -24.99 -8.22
CA ARG A 450 -26.30 -25.77 -9.46
C ARG A 450 -26.49 -27.27 -9.21
N THR A 451 -26.44 -27.72 -7.96
CA THR A 451 -26.60 -29.14 -7.58
C THR A 451 -28.07 -29.54 -7.42
N GLY A 452 -28.98 -28.58 -7.35
CA GLY A 452 -30.41 -28.83 -7.12
C GLY A 452 -30.73 -29.28 -5.70
N ARG A 453 -29.91 -28.92 -4.71
CA ARG A 453 -30.13 -29.22 -3.29
C ARG A 453 -30.98 -28.17 -2.58
N GLY A 454 -31.36 -27.10 -3.28
CA GLY A 454 -32.14 -25.99 -2.72
C GLY A 454 -31.30 -25.06 -1.87
N LEU A 455 -29.98 -25.03 -2.10
CA LEU A 455 -29.05 -24.26 -1.28
C LEU A 455 -28.88 -22.81 -1.75
N SER A 456 -29.55 -22.38 -2.84
CA SER A 456 -29.48 -21.00 -3.33
C SER A 456 -29.96 -20.00 -2.27
N TYR A 457 -29.35 -18.82 -2.20
CA TYR A 457 -29.74 -17.79 -1.23
C TYR A 457 -29.33 -16.39 -1.69
N HIS A 458 -29.98 -15.39 -1.08
CA HIS A 458 -29.63 -13.99 -1.20
C HIS A 458 -28.72 -13.58 -0.03
N ASN A 459 -27.69 -12.81 -0.32
CA ASN A 459 -26.78 -12.23 0.64
C ASN A 459 -26.79 -10.70 0.47
N MET A 460 -27.03 -9.98 1.56
CA MET A 460 -27.05 -8.52 1.59
C MET A 460 -26.10 -8.03 2.67
N ALA A 461 -25.41 -6.93 2.41
CA ALA A 461 -24.60 -6.25 3.42
C ALA A 461 -24.76 -4.73 3.35
N LEU A 462 -24.73 -4.10 4.51
CA LEU A 462 -24.70 -2.65 4.66
C LEU A 462 -23.74 -2.27 5.78
N GLY A 463 -22.72 -1.50 5.44
CA GLY A 463 -21.74 -0.93 6.36
C GLY A 463 -21.81 0.59 6.36
N TYR A 464 -21.59 1.21 7.52
CA TYR A 464 -21.33 2.64 7.63
C TYR A 464 -20.16 2.89 8.57
N SER A 465 -19.14 3.55 8.06
CA SER A 465 -17.90 3.87 8.78
C SER A 465 -17.70 5.37 8.87
N ARG A 466 -17.35 5.88 10.05
CA ARG A 466 -17.05 7.31 10.26
C ARG A 466 -16.10 7.53 11.43
N ARG A 467 -15.46 8.71 11.43
CA ARG A 467 -14.73 9.22 12.58
C ARG A 467 -15.62 10.17 13.39
N ILE A 468 -15.62 10.01 14.72
CA ILE A 468 -16.38 10.86 15.64
C ILE A 468 -15.38 11.72 16.42
N GLN A 469 -15.43 13.03 16.19
CA GLN A 469 -14.69 14.05 16.94
C GLN A 469 -13.19 13.78 17.10
N ASP A 470 -12.57 13.07 16.15
CA ASP A 470 -11.17 12.63 16.23
C ASP A 470 -10.81 11.79 17.47
N ILE A 471 -11.81 11.19 18.12
CA ILE A 471 -11.62 10.33 19.30
C ILE A 471 -11.79 8.86 18.94
N VAL A 472 -12.77 8.53 18.10
CA VAL A 472 -13.07 7.14 17.72
C VAL A 472 -13.33 7.05 16.22
N SER A 473 -12.71 6.05 15.58
CA SER A 473 -13.10 5.59 14.25
C SER A 473 -13.98 4.36 14.44
N THR A 474 -15.21 4.41 13.93
CA THR A 474 -16.23 3.40 14.17
C THR A 474 -16.87 2.93 12.87
N ALA A 475 -17.18 1.64 12.79
CA ALA A 475 -17.92 1.04 11.69
C ALA A 475 -19.06 0.17 12.24
N VAL A 476 -20.26 0.31 11.70
CA VAL A 476 -21.39 -0.59 11.97
C VAL A 476 -21.73 -1.32 10.69
N ARG A 477 -21.86 -2.64 10.77
CA ARG A 477 -22.10 -3.51 9.61
C ARG A 477 -23.26 -4.44 9.90
N VAL A 478 -24.13 -4.62 8.93
CA VAL A 478 -25.22 -5.60 8.95
C VAL A 478 -25.05 -6.52 7.75
N ILE A 479 -25.14 -7.83 7.98
CA ILE A 479 -25.12 -8.85 6.92
C ILE A 479 -26.36 -9.71 7.11
N VAL A 480 -27.03 -10.04 6.00
CA VAL A 480 -28.27 -10.83 5.99
C VAL A 480 -28.18 -11.89 4.91
N ASN A 481 -28.51 -13.12 5.28
CA ASN A 481 -28.71 -14.26 4.40
C ASN A 481 -30.17 -14.68 4.45
N THR A 482 -30.80 -14.89 3.29
CA THR A 482 -32.21 -15.26 3.25
C THR A 482 -32.58 -15.99 1.96
N GLY A 483 -33.71 -16.68 1.97
CA GLY A 483 -34.30 -17.32 0.78
C GLY A 483 -33.81 -18.73 0.50
N GLN A 484 -33.05 -19.34 1.42
CA GLN A 484 -32.65 -20.74 1.30
C GLN A 484 -33.82 -21.68 1.58
N ASP A 485 -34.03 -22.69 0.73
CA ASP A 485 -35.08 -23.70 0.86
C ASP A 485 -34.52 -25.10 0.54
N PRO A 486 -33.70 -25.68 1.44
CA PRO A 486 -32.96 -26.89 1.18
C PRO A 486 -33.84 -28.14 1.27
N ILE A 487 -33.61 -29.12 0.38
CA ILE A 487 -34.40 -30.36 0.30
C ILE A 487 -34.37 -31.18 1.59
N ASN A 488 -33.25 -31.12 2.33
CA ASN A 488 -33.08 -31.81 3.61
C ASN A 488 -33.56 -30.97 4.82
N GLY A 489 -34.11 -29.78 4.59
CA GLY A 489 -34.65 -28.88 5.61
C GLY A 489 -33.60 -28.22 6.51
N VAL A 490 -32.29 -28.34 6.21
CA VAL A 490 -31.22 -27.73 7.02
C VAL A 490 -30.67 -26.50 6.33
N ASN A 491 -31.07 -25.32 6.83
CA ASN A 491 -30.51 -24.05 6.36
C ASN A 491 -29.06 -23.90 6.81
N THR A 492 -28.18 -23.58 5.87
CA THR A 492 -26.74 -23.30 6.06
C THR A 492 -26.42 -21.81 5.86
N ALA A 493 -27.29 -21.07 5.18
CA ALA A 493 -27.17 -19.64 4.88
C ALA A 493 -28.54 -18.96 5.03
N ASP A 494 -28.95 -18.77 6.28
CA ASP A 494 -30.19 -18.10 6.66
C ASP A 494 -29.96 -17.48 8.04
N GLY A 495 -29.98 -16.16 8.12
CA GLY A 495 -29.60 -15.46 9.34
C GLY A 495 -29.14 -14.04 9.10
N GLN A 496 -28.80 -13.36 10.20
CA GLN A 496 -28.34 -11.98 10.15
C GLN A 496 -27.30 -11.71 11.23
N MET A 497 -26.36 -10.82 10.93
CA MET A 497 -25.33 -10.44 11.88
C MET A 497 -25.13 -8.93 11.88
N LEU A 498 -24.99 -8.36 13.07
CA LEU A 498 -24.56 -6.99 13.29
C LEU A 498 -23.13 -7.03 13.85
N LEU A 499 -22.22 -6.28 13.24
CA LEU A 499 -20.91 -5.98 13.81
C LEU A 499 -20.81 -4.49 14.13
N TRP A 500 -20.15 -4.17 15.23
CA TRP A 500 -19.80 -2.81 15.61
C TRP A 500 -18.32 -2.75 15.98
N GLU A 501 -17.53 -2.19 15.07
CA GLU A 501 -16.08 -2.12 15.16
C GLU A 501 -15.65 -0.71 15.60
N ASN A 502 -14.76 -0.60 16.58
CA ASN A 502 -14.26 0.67 17.10
C ASN A 502 -12.75 0.65 17.32
N ALA A 503 -12.08 1.68 16.82
CA ALA A 503 -10.69 1.98 17.11
C ALA A 503 -10.57 3.37 17.75
N PHE A 504 -9.88 3.44 18.89
CA PHE A 504 -9.69 4.68 19.64
C PHE A 504 -8.42 5.40 19.20
N ILE A 505 -8.54 6.69 18.98
CA ILE A 505 -7.44 7.56 18.56
C ILE A 505 -6.70 8.01 19.81
N THR A 506 -5.39 7.75 19.83
CA THR A 506 -4.50 8.11 20.94
C THR A 506 -3.52 9.20 20.51
N SER A 507 -2.65 9.65 21.41
CA SER A 507 -1.54 10.54 21.05
C SER A 507 -0.49 9.89 20.16
N GLN A 508 -0.55 8.56 19.98
CA GLN A 508 0.33 7.78 19.10
C GLN A 508 -0.54 6.92 18.16
N PRO A 509 -1.34 7.53 17.28
CA PRO A 509 -2.36 6.82 16.50
C PRO A 509 -1.76 5.83 15.48
N LEU A 510 -0.45 5.92 15.22
CA LEU A 510 0.29 5.00 14.35
C LEU A 510 0.95 3.83 15.10
N THR A 511 0.93 3.85 16.44
CA THR A 511 1.73 2.94 17.26
C THR A 511 0.90 2.25 18.33
N PHE A 512 -0.09 2.94 18.88
CA PHE A 512 -0.91 2.47 19.97
C PHE A 512 -2.39 2.76 19.66
N VAL A 513 -3.10 1.71 19.27
CA VAL A 513 -4.52 1.80 18.86
C VAL A 513 -5.34 0.81 19.69
N PRO A 514 -5.95 1.26 20.79
CA PRO A 514 -6.96 0.48 21.52
C PRO A 514 -8.19 0.24 20.64
N TYR A 515 -8.80 -0.93 20.77
CA TYR A 515 -10.04 -1.27 20.09
C TYR A 515 -11.07 -1.91 21.01
N LEU A 516 -12.34 -1.77 20.64
CA LEU A 516 -13.48 -2.38 21.31
C LEU A 516 -14.54 -2.74 20.27
N ASN A 517 -14.65 -4.02 19.95
CA ASN A 517 -15.51 -4.51 18.89
C ASN A 517 -16.60 -5.41 19.49
N PHE A 518 -17.79 -5.36 18.90
CA PHE A 518 -18.94 -6.15 19.32
C PHE A 518 -19.60 -6.82 18.13
N PHE A 519 -20.26 -7.95 18.38
CA PHE A 519 -21.11 -8.59 17.39
C PHE A 519 -22.33 -9.24 18.04
N VAL A 520 -23.38 -9.38 17.26
CA VAL A 520 -24.52 -10.25 17.55
C VAL A 520 -24.96 -10.91 16.24
N GLY A 521 -25.03 -12.23 16.24
CA GLY A 521 -25.47 -13.03 15.11
C GLY A 521 -26.66 -13.91 15.47
N PHE A 522 -27.59 -14.01 14.53
CA PHE A 522 -28.80 -14.80 14.60
C PHE A 522 -28.76 -15.84 13.49
N ASP A 523 -29.13 -17.07 13.83
CA ASP A 523 -29.12 -18.24 12.96
C ASP A 523 -27.75 -18.46 12.30
N ARG A 524 -27.67 -18.59 10.96
CA ARG A 524 -26.44 -18.88 10.23
C ARG A 524 -26.19 -17.80 9.17
N THR A 525 -25.49 -16.76 9.60
CA THR A 525 -24.97 -15.74 8.67
C THR A 525 -23.74 -16.30 7.94
N GLN A 526 -23.67 -16.04 6.64
CA GLN A 526 -22.57 -16.39 5.76
C GLN A 526 -22.11 -15.15 5.01
N SER A 527 -20.82 -15.09 4.69
CA SER A 527 -20.33 -14.17 3.67
C SER A 527 -20.67 -14.69 2.29
N VAL A 528 -20.57 -13.81 1.29
CA VAL A 528 -20.85 -14.18 -0.10
C VAL A 528 -19.89 -15.27 -0.54
N ALA A 529 -18.60 -14.99 -0.47
CA ALA A 529 -17.54 -15.91 -0.78
C ALA A 529 -16.37 -15.63 0.15
N ARG A 530 -15.75 -16.67 0.70
CA ARG A 530 -14.62 -16.57 1.61
C ARG A 530 -13.69 -17.77 1.47
N ALA A 531 -12.44 -17.52 1.09
CA ALA A 531 -11.40 -18.55 1.02
C ALA A 531 -11.09 -19.10 2.42
N ALA A 532 -10.80 -20.41 2.52
CA ALA A 532 -10.61 -21.08 3.81
C ALA A 532 -9.50 -20.47 4.69
N GLY A 533 -8.44 -19.95 4.08
CA GLY A 533 -7.31 -19.33 4.79
C GLY A 533 -7.57 -17.95 5.38
N THR A 534 -8.72 -17.37 5.08
CA THR A 534 -9.08 -16.01 5.51
C THR A 534 -9.87 -16.01 6.82
N GLY A 535 -10.06 -17.16 7.48
CA GLY A 535 -10.75 -17.25 8.77
C GLY A 535 -12.28 -17.18 8.67
N GLY A 536 -12.94 -16.84 9.78
CA GLY A 536 -14.39 -16.70 9.84
C GLY A 536 -14.88 -15.27 9.59
N ILE A 537 -16.20 -15.09 9.50
CA ILE A 537 -16.83 -13.77 9.31
C ILE A 537 -16.52 -12.79 10.45
N LEU A 538 -16.16 -13.31 11.63
CA LEU A 538 -15.75 -12.52 12.79
C LEU A 538 -14.24 -12.27 12.89
N ARG A 539 -13.41 -12.65 11.91
CA ARG A 539 -11.94 -12.50 11.97
C ARG A 539 -11.52 -11.10 12.44
N ASN A 540 -12.15 -10.07 11.90
CA ASN A 540 -11.79 -8.67 12.19
C ASN A 540 -12.26 -8.18 13.58
N THR A 541 -13.03 -8.98 14.32
CA THR A 541 -13.51 -8.62 15.66
C THR A 541 -12.35 -8.47 16.64
N GLY A 542 -11.31 -9.30 16.51
CA GLY A 542 -10.10 -9.20 17.32
C GLY A 542 -9.25 -10.46 17.18
N ILE A 543 -8.01 -10.39 17.66
CA ILE A 543 -6.99 -11.44 17.44
C ILE A 543 -7.42 -12.85 17.89
N ASN A 544 -8.33 -12.95 18.88
CA ASN A 544 -8.83 -14.25 19.33
C ASN A 544 -9.76 -14.94 18.32
N PHE A 545 -10.25 -14.24 17.29
CA PHE A 545 -11.06 -14.80 16.19
C PHE A 545 -10.23 -15.07 14.93
N GLU A 546 -8.92 -14.75 14.97
CA GLU A 546 -8.00 -14.92 13.86
C GLU A 546 -7.10 -16.13 14.12
N THR A 547 -6.93 -16.98 13.11
CA THR A 547 -6.00 -18.12 13.19
C THR A 547 -4.57 -17.64 12.98
N ASP A 548 -3.62 -18.20 13.73
CA ASP A 548 -2.20 -17.84 13.58
C ASP A 548 -1.58 -18.40 12.29
N GLY A 549 -2.28 -19.32 11.60
CA GLY A 549 -1.85 -19.96 10.36
C GLY A 549 -0.54 -20.75 10.48
N LEU A 550 0.03 -20.87 11.69
CA LEU A 550 1.38 -21.40 11.92
C LEU A 550 1.34 -22.59 12.87
N THR A 551 0.88 -22.39 14.10
CA THR A 551 0.78 -23.48 15.10
C THR A 551 -0.63 -24.05 15.20
N GLY A 552 -1.60 -23.45 14.53
CA GLY A 552 -3.02 -23.79 14.71
C GLY A 552 -3.50 -23.40 16.10
N TYR A 553 -3.00 -22.27 16.63
CA TYR A 553 -3.35 -21.82 17.97
C TYR A 553 -4.87 -21.70 18.10
N PRO A 554 -5.48 -22.22 19.19
CA PRO A 554 -6.93 -22.22 19.34
C PRO A 554 -7.54 -20.81 19.19
N THR A 555 -8.55 -20.71 18.32
CA THR A 555 -9.33 -19.49 18.12
C THR A 555 -10.73 -19.64 18.69
N LEU A 556 -11.40 -18.51 18.91
CA LEU A 556 -12.82 -18.47 19.19
C LEU A 556 -13.63 -18.81 17.95
N ASP A 557 -14.84 -19.31 18.17
CA ASP A 557 -15.80 -19.54 17.08
C ASP A 557 -16.07 -18.23 16.32
N ALA A 558 -15.58 -18.19 15.09
CA ALA A 558 -15.67 -17.02 14.21
C ALA A 558 -16.88 -17.07 13.25
N THR A 559 -17.83 -17.99 13.47
CA THR A 559 -19.03 -18.14 12.61
C THR A 559 -20.14 -17.14 12.96
N GLY A 560 -20.21 -16.67 14.21
CA GLY A 560 -21.29 -15.80 14.68
C GLY A 560 -22.66 -16.47 14.73
N ALA A 561 -22.74 -17.81 14.63
CA ALA A 561 -24.01 -18.51 14.53
C ALA A 561 -24.72 -18.61 15.88
N ASN A 562 -25.85 -17.92 16.04
CA ASN A 562 -26.62 -17.84 17.29
C ASN A 562 -25.76 -17.42 18.51
N THR A 563 -24.84 -16.48 18.29
CA THR A 563 -23.92 -16.00 19.32
C THR A 563 -23.85 -14.48 19.35
N TYR A 564 -23.47 -13.95 20.51
CA TYR A 564 -23.11 -12.54 20.67
C TYR A 564 -21.83 -12.46 21.48
N GLY A 565 -21.09 -11.38 21.28
CA GLY A 565 -19.82 -11.21 21.96
C GLY A 565 -19.10 -9.96 21.53
N GLY A 566 -17.81 -9.93 21.81
CA GLY A 566 -16.93 -8.84 21.44
C GLY A 566 -15.50 -9.10 21.86
N ALA A 567 -14.63 -8.19 21.46
CA ALA A 567 -13.23 -8.20 21.84
C ALA A 567 -12.80 -6.79 22.24
N VAL A 568 -11.94 -6.72 23.25
CA VAL A 568 -11.23 -5.52 23.66
C VAL A 568 -9.74 -5.81 23.61
N GLY A 569 -8.96 -4.88 23.08
CA GLY A 569 -7.53 -5.08 22.95
C GLY A 569 -6.80 -3.82 22.55
N VAL A 570 -5.52 -3.98 22.27
CA VAL A 570 -4.64 -2.91 21.80
C VAL A 570 -3.81 -3.44 20.64
N ASN A 571 -3.77 -2.69 19.55
CA ASN A 571 -2.78 -2.88 18.51
C ASN A 571 -1.56 -2.03 18.88
N TRP A 572 -0.47 -2.72 19.22
CA TRP A 572 0.82 -2.08 19.47
C TRP A 572 1.73 -2.36 18.27
N LEU A 573 1.85 -1.37 17.41
CA LEU A 573 2.65 -1.45 16.19
C LEU A 573 4.09 -1.02 16.50
N GLY A 574 5.06 -1.63 15.82
CA GLY A 574 6.47 -1.23 15.93
C GLY A 574 6.66 0.24 15.53
N LYS A 575 7.65 0.91 16.14
CA LYS A 575 8.15 2.17 15.58
C LYS A 575 9.14 1.81 14.50
N ASP A 576 8.79 2.10 13.25
CA ASP A 576 9.71 2.01 12.12
C ASP A 576 10.94 2.91 12.34
#